data_AF-A0A366ME41-F1
#
_entry.id   AF-A0A366ME41-F1
#
_cell.length_a   1.000
_cell.length_b   1.000
_cell.length_c   1.000
_cell.angle_alpha   90.00
_cell.angle_beta   90.00
_cell.angle_gamma   90.00
#
_symmetry.space_group_name_H-M   'P 1'
#
loop_
_entity.id
_entity.type
_entity.pdbx_description
1 polymer ?
#
loop_
_entity_poly.entity_id
_entity_poly.type
_entity_poly.pdbx_seq_one_letter_code
_entity_poly.pdbx_strand_id
1 'polypeptide(L)'
;MKAELNKELEQTKKELGKTKSELKLLEDKLDYCQNRLIDIRNEKDNLINRINKYESIDIDTKLKEAEHLKNDFLKQNHRLKITKDLLDDSREEVSFLKDIVQDFKNISILDFMRKKYPENINTHFIKYEKYNKHKQFNDQLNKK
;
A
#
# COMPACT_ATOMS: atom_id res chain seq x y z
N MET A 1 -50.20 33.43 73.31
CA MET A 1 -51.00 32.96 72.16
C MET A 1 -50.90 33.83 70.90
N LYS A 2 -51.53 35.02 70.78
CA LYS A 2 -51.49 35.82 69.52
C LYS A 2 -50.09 36.33 69.13
N ALA A 3 -49.29 36.77 70.11
CA ALA A 3 -47.92 37.23 69.88
C ALA A 3 -46.96 36.10 69.46
N GLU A 4 -47.23 34.89 69.94
CA GLU A 4 -46.46 33.67 69.67
C GLU A 4 -46.71 33.18 68.23
N LEU A 5 -47.98 33.15 67.83
CA LEU A 5 -48.40 32.85 66.48
C LEU A 5 -47.79 33.83 65.45
N ASN A 6 -47.73 35.12 65.79
CA ASN A 6 -47.10 36.13 64.93
C ASN A 6 -45.58 35.92 64.80
N LYS A 7 -44.92 35.46 65.86
CA LYS A 7 -43.48 35.17 65.84
C LYS A 7 -43.20 33.95 64.96
N GLU A 8 -43.99 32.89 65.08
CA GLU A 8 -43.90 31.70 64.21
C GLU A 8 -44.19 32.03 62.74
N LEU A 9 -45.20 32.85 62.47
CA LEU A 9 -45.52 33.33 61.13
C LEU A 9 -44.31 34.06 60.50
N GLU A 10 -43.66 34.93 61.27
CA GLU A 10 -42.54 35.72 60.77
C GLU A 10 -41.28 34.88 60.56
N GLN A 11 -41.06 33.88 61.42
CA GLN A 11 -40.01 32.88 61.23
C GLN A 11 -40.25 32.07 59.94
N THR A 12 -41.48 31.59 59.74
CA THR A 12 -41.89 30.82 58.56
C THR A 12 -41.70 31.63 57.27
N LYS A 13 -42.04 32.92 57.28
CA LYS A 13 -41.80 33.81 56.13
C LYS A 13 -40.33 33.98 55.80
N LYS A 14 -39.47 34.10 56.82
CA LYS A 14 -38.02 34.21 56.63
C LYS A 14 -37.45 32.92 56.02
N GLU A 15 -37.86 31.77 56.53
CA GLU A 15 -37.45 30.47 55.99
C GLU A 15 -37.92 30.30 54.55
N LEU A 16 -39.20 30.60 54.27
CA LEU A 16 -39.74 30.58 52.91
C LEU A 16 -38.96 31.49 51.95
N GLY A 17 -38.60 32.70 52.39
CA GLY A 17 -37.80 33.63 51.60
C GLY A 17 -36.40 33.09 51.30
N LYS A 18 -35.77 32.44 52.29
CA LYS A 18 -34.46 31.80 52.15
C LYS A 18 -34.54 30.64 51.17
N THR A 19 -35.51 29.73 51.35
CA THR A 19 -35.71 28.57 50.47
C THR A 19 -36.00 29.00 49.03
N LYS A 20 -36.81 30.04 48.80
CA LYS A 20 -37.04 30.58 47.44
C LYS A 20 -35.76 31.10 46.79
N SER A 21 -34.91 31.78 47.57
CA SER A 21 -33.63 32.29 47.08
C SER A 21 -32.67 31.16 46.72
N GLU A 22 -32.60 30.13 47.57
CA GLU A 22 -31.80 28.93 47.33
C GLU A 22 -32.30 28.15 46.10
N LEU A 23 -33.62 28.03 45.95
CA LEU A 23 -34.25 27.36 44.81
C LEU A 23 -33.89 28.07 43.50
N LYS A 24 -34.02 29.40 43.46
CA LYS A 24 -33.63 30.19 42.29
C LYS A 24 -32.14 29.99 41.94
N LEU A 25 -31.27 30.00 42.94
CA LEU A 25 -29.85 29.78 42.74
C LEU A 25 -29.55 28.37 42.21
N LEU A 26 -30.34 27.38 42.61
CA LEU A 26 -30.25 26.02 42.08
C LEU A 26 -30.71 25.96 40.61
N GLU A 27 -31.81 26.62 40.28
CA GLU A 27 -32.34 26.72 38.91
C GLU A 27 -31.32 27.38 37.97
N ASP A 28 -30.73 28.50 38.38
CA ASP A 28 -29.70 29.20 37.61
C ASP A 28 -28.47 28.30 37.37
N LYS A 29 -28.06 27.52 38.38
CA LYS A 29 -26.96 26.55 38.26
C LYS A 29 -27.33 25.40 37.32
N LEU A 30 -28.56 24.91 37.41
CA LEU A 30 -29.03 23.82 36.56
C LEU A 30 -29.03 24.24 35.09
N ASP A 31 -29.56 25.42 34.79
CA ASP A 31 -29.57 25.98 33.43
C ASP A 31 -28.14 26.14 32.88
N TYR A 32 -27.24 26.71 33.68
CA TYR A 32 -25.83 26.82 33.32
C TYR A 32 -25.19 25.46 33.01
N CYS A 33 -25.43 24.46 33.84
CA CYS A 33 -24.92 23.10 33.62
C CYS A 33 -25.51 22.45 32.36
N GLN A 34 -26.80 22.65 32.09
CA GLN A 34 -27.46 22.13 30.90
C GLN A 34 -26.89 22.76 29.62
N ASN A 35 -26.70 24.08 29.59
CA ASN A 35 -26.08 24.77 28.46
C ASN A 35 -24.64 24.28 28.21
N ARG A 36 -23.84 24.13 29.28
CA ARG A 36 -22.49 23.55 29.15
C ARG A 36 -22.49 22.13 28.61
N LEU A 37 -23.46 21.30 28.98
CA LEU A 37 -23.56 19.94 28.45
C LEU A 37 -23.88 19.93 26.95
N ILE A 38 -24.70 20.87 26.49
CA ILE A 38 -24.98 21.04 25.06
C ILE A 38 -23.71 21.43 24.31
N ASP A 39 -22.94 22.41 24.81
CA ASP A 39 -21.68 22.83 24.19
C ASP A 39 -20.69 21.68 24.10
N ILE A 40 -20.48 20.95 25.20
CA ILE A 40 -19.59 19.78 25.25
C ILE A 40 -20.05 18.70 24.26
N ARG A 41 -21.36 18.47 24.14
CA ARG A 41 -21.90 17.51 23.18
C ARG A 41 -21.60 17.93 21.73
N ASN A 42 -21.80 19.20 21.41
CA ASN A 42 -21.54 19.73 20.08
C ASN A 42 -20.04 19.66 19.73
N GLU A 43 -19.17 20.01 20.68
CA GLU A 43 -17.71 19.88 20.51
C GLU A 43 -17.31 18.42 20.30
N LYS A 44 -17.87 17.49 21.07
CA LYS A 44 -17.63 16.04 20.89
C LYS A 44 -18.02 15.59 19.49
N ASP A 45 -19.20 15.96 19.01
CA ASP A 45 -19.68 15.57 17.68
C ASP A 45 -18.78 16.15 16.57
N ASN A 46 -18.34 17.39 16.73
CA ASN A 46 -17.37 18.03 15.83
C ASN A 46 -16.01 17.31 15.81
N LEU A 47 -15.51 16.91 16.98
CA LEU A 47 -14.25 16.18 17.09
C LEU A 47 -14.34 14.80 16.43
N ILE A 48 -15.45 14.08 16.64
CA ILE A 48 -15.70 12.79 15.98
C ILE A 48 -15.68 12.95 14.46
N ASN A 49 -16.36 13.96 13.92
CA ASN A 49 -16.35 14.22 12.48
C ASN A 49 -14.95 14.51 11.94
N ARG A 50 -14.12 15.24 12.69
CA ARG A 50 -12.73 15.52 12.31
C ARG A 50 -11.87 14.27 12.36
N ILE A 51 -12.02 13.44 13.40
CA ILE A 51 -11.31 12.15 13.52
C ILE A 51 -11.63 11.27 12.31
N ASN A 52 -12.92 11.05 12.02
CA ASN A 52 -13.35 10.25 10.88
C ASN A 52 -12.79 10.76 9.55
N LYS A 53 -12.75 12.09 9.38
CA LYS A 53 -12.16 12.71 8.18
C LYS A 53 -10.66 12.40 8.07
N TYR A 54 -9.89 12.55 9.13
CA TYR A 54 -8.45 12.28 9.11
C TYR A 54 -8.14 10.80 8.96
N GLU A 55 -8.91 9.92 9.58
CA GLU A 55 -8.80 8.47 9.40
C GLU A 55 -9.05 8.07 7.94
N SER A 56 -10.10 8.63 7.30
CA SER A 56 -10.36 8.40 5.88
C SER A 56 -9.20 8.84 4.99
N ILE A 57 -8.60 10.01 5.27
CA ILE A 57 -7.45 10.52 4.51
C ILE A 57 -6.22 9.63 4.68
N ASP A 58 -5.97 9.15 5.90
CA ASP A 58 -4.86 8.23 6.18
C ASP A 58 -5.02 6.90 5.45
N ILE A 59 -6.24 6.33 5.48
CA ILE A 59 -6.57 5.10 4.75
C ILE A 59 -6.36 5.29 3.24
N ASP A 60 -6.87 6.37 2.65
CA ASP A 60 -6.72 6.66 1.22
C ASP A 60 -5.25 6.83 0.82
N THR A 61 -4.44 7.47 1.68
CA THR A 61 -3.01 7.66 1.44
C THR A 61 -2.28 6.33 1.46
N LYS A 62 -2.51 5.51 2.48
CA LYS A 62 -1.93 4.16 2.59
C LYS A 62 -2.33 3.25 1.43
N LEU A 63 -3.59 3.37 0.96
CA LEU A 63 -4.06 2.61 -0.19
C LEU A 63 -3.28 2.98 -1.45
N LYS A 64 -3.12 4.29 -1.72
CA LYS A 64 -2.35 4.78 -2.88
C LYS A 64 -0.89 4.34 -2.83
N GLU A 65 -0.26 4.40 -1.66
CA GLU A 65 1.11 3.94 -1.48
C GLU A 65 1.25 2.42 -1.74
N ALA A 66 0.30 1.63 -1.23
CA ALA A 66 0.27 0.18 -1.45
C ALA A 66 0.06 -0.18 -2.92
N GLU A 67 -0.82 0.54 -3.63
CA GLU A 67 -1.04 0.37 -5.07
C GLU A 67 0.20 0.71 -5.88
N HIS A 68 0.88 1.82 -5.55
CA HIS A 68 2.13 2.20 -6.19
C HIS A 68 3.21 1.13 -6.00
N LEU A 69 3.40 0.68 -4.75
CA LEU A 69 4.35 -0.37 -4.41
C LEU A 69 4.06 -1.68 -5.16
N LYS A 70 2.79 -2.08 -5.24
CA LYS A 70 2.36 -3.26 -6.01
C LYS A 70 2.71 -3.12 -7.49
N ASN A 71 2.45 -1.96 -8.09
CA ASN A 71 2.75 -1.71 -9.49
C ASN A 71 4.26 -1.77 -9.78
N ASP A 72 5.08 -1.19 -8.90
CA ASP A 72 6.53 -1.25 -9.02
C ASP A 72 7.07 -2.66 -8.86
N PHE A 73 6.54 -3.41 -7.88
CA PHE A 73 6.88 -4.82 -7.70
C PHE A 73 6.57 -5.65 -8.95
N LEU A 74 5.38 -5.47 -9.55
CA LEU A 74 5.01 -6.18 -10.78
C LEU A 74 5.94 -5.84 -11.95
N LYS A 75 6.30 -4.56 -12.12
CA LYS A 75 7.27 -4.13 -13.14
C LYS A 75 8.65 -4.74 -12.91
N GLN A 76 9.14 -4.74 -11.67
CA GLN A 76 10.43 -5.33 -11.32
C GLN A 76 10.43 -6.85 -11.54
N ASN A 77 9.37 -7.53 -11.13
CA ASN A 77 9.22 -8.97 -11.32
C ASN A 77 9.21 -9.35 -12.81
N HIS A 78 8.50 -8.58 -13.64
CA HIS A 78 8.52 -8.75 -15.09
C HIS A 78 9.93 -8.55 -15.68
N ARG A 79 10.62 -7.48 -15.28
CA ARG A 79 12.01 -7.23 -15.73
C ARG A 79 12.94 -8.36 -15.29
N LEU A 80 12.82 -8.83 -14.06
CA LEU A 80 13.60 -9.95 -13.53
C LEU A 80 13.40 -11.20 -14.38
N LYS A 81 12.16 -11.51 -14.74
CA LYS A 81 11.84 -12.65 -15.60
C LYS A 81 12.51 -12.52 -16.96
N ILE A 82 12.35 -11.38 -17.64
CA ILE A 82 12.99 -11.14 -18.95
C ILE A 82 14.51 -11.24 -18.85
N THR A 83 15.12 -10.59 -17.85
CA THR A 83 16.58 -10.62 -17.68
C THR A 83 17.08 -12.03 -17.41
N LYS A 84 16.34 -12.82 -16.65
CA LYS A 84 16.65 -14.24 -16.43
C LYS A 84 16.62 -15.02 -17.74
N ASP A 85 15.55 -14.88 -18.51
CA ASP A 85 15.39 -15.57 -19.80
C ASP A 85 16.56 -15.22 -20.74
N LEU A 86 16.90 -13.93 -20.86
CA LEU A 86 18.05 -13.48 -21.66
C LEU A 86 19.41 -14.00 -21.16
N LEU A 87 19.58 -14.13 -19.84
CA LEU A 87 20.79 -14.67 -19.24
C LEU A 87 20.91 -16.17 -19.50
N ASP A 88 19.81 -16.90 -19.41
CA ASP A 88 19.75 -18.33 -19.70
C ASP A 88 20.03 -18.59 -21.20
N ASP A 89 19.43 -17.80 -22.11
CA ASP A 89 19.75 -17.82 -23.55
C ASP A 89 21.25 -17.59 -23.81
N SER A 90 21.83 -16.56 -23.17
CA SER A 90 23.24 -16.22 -23.31
C SER A 90 24.16 -17.33 -22.77
N ARG A 91 23.77 -18.01 -21.68
CA ARG A 91 24.50 -19.14 -21.11
C ARG A 91 24.49 -20.33 -22.05
N GLU A 92 23.35 -20.62 -22.67
CA GLU A 92 23.24 -21.68 -23.68
C GLU A 92 24.16 -21.39 -24.87
N GLU A 93 24.14 -20.15 -25.38
CA GLU A 93 25.01 -19.73 -26.47
C GLU A 93 26.49 -19.83 -26.11
N VAL A 94 26.89 -19.39 -24.91
CA VAL A 94 28.28 -19.52 -24.44
C VAL A 94 28.71 -20.97 -24.28
N SER A 95 27.86 -21.83 -23.70
CA SER A 95 28.15 -23.27 -23.57
C SER A 95 28.37 -23.88 -24.94
N PHE A 96 27.49 -23.54 -25.87
CA PHE A 96 27.55 -24.03 -27.24
C PHE A 96 28.80 -23.55 -27.99
N LEU A 97 29.17 -22.27 -27.88
CA LEU A 97 30.43 -21.77 -28.45
C LEU A 97 31.66 -22.47 -27.86
N LYS A 98 31.63 -22.82 -26.57
CA LYS A 98 32.71 -23.59 -25.94
C LYS A 98 32.86 -24.99 -26.57
N ASP A 99 31.75 -25.67 -26.85
CA ASP A 99 31.76 -26.98 -27.49
C ASP A 99 32.41 -26.90 -28.88
N ILE A 100 32.06 -25.89 -29.68
CA ILE A 100 32.68 -25.64 -30.98
C ILE A 100 34.20 -25.44 -30.84
N VAL A 101 34.60 -24.54 -29.94
CA VAL A 101 36.02 -24.25 -29.71
C VAL A 101 36.78 -25.51 -29.30
N GLN A 102 36.17 -26.36 -28.47
CA GLN A 102 36.77 -27.61 -28.03
C GLN A 102 36.93 -28.60 -29.19
N ASP A 103 35.92 -28.71 -30.05
CA ASP A 103 36.00 -29.58 -31.22
C ASP A 103 37.05 -29.09 -32.22
N PHE A 104 37.17 -27.78 -32.43
CA PHE A 104 38.25 -27.19 -33.24
C PHE A 104 39.65 -27.46 -32.65
N LYS A 105 39.81 -27.41 -31.33
CA LYS A 105 41.07 -27.77 -30.66
C LYS A 105 41.45 -29.24 -30.87
N ASN A 106 40.47 -30.10 -31.08
CA ASN A 106 40.65 -31.54 -31.24
C ASN A 106 40.82 -31.97 -32.71
N ILE A 107 40.78 -31.04 -33.68
CA ILE A 107 41.01 -31.35 -35.11
C ILE A 107 42.50 -31.65 -35.35
N SER A 108 42.78 -32.76 -36.03
CA SER A 108 44.12 -33.08 -36.51
C SER A 108 44.51 -32.25 -37.74
N ILE A 109 45.78 -31.84 -37.85
CA ILE A 109 46.31 -30.98 -38.95
C ILE A 109 45.98 -31.56 -40.34
N LEU A 110 45.96 -32.89 -40.47
CA LEU A 110 45.61 -33.61 -41.70
C LEU A 110 44.13 -33.47 -42.10
N ASP A 111 43.22 -33.42 -41.13
CA ASP A 111 41.79 -33.23 -41.37
C ASP A 111 41.46 -31.77 -41.72
N PHE A 112 42.17 -30.83 -41.09
CA PHE A 112 42.12 -29.41 -41.45
C PHE A 112 42.55 -29.18 -42.91
N MET A 113 43.67 -29.79 -43.35
CA MET A 113 44.14 -29.72 -44.74
C MET A 113 43.15 -30.33 -45.75
N ARG A 114 42.35 -31.32 -45.33
CA ARG A 114 41.31 -31.95 -46.16
C ARG A 114 39.97 -31.22 -46.14
N LYS A 115 39.89 -30.04 -45.49
CA LYS A 115 38.64 -29.28 -45.29
C LYS A 115 37.52 -30.09 -44.62
N LYS A 116 37.87 -31.09 -43.81
CA LYS A 116 36.90 -31.83 -43.00
C LYS A 116 36.65 -31.05 -41.72
N TYR A 117 35.64 -30.20 -41.75
CA TYR A 117 35.21 -29.44 -40.58
C TYR A 117 34.39 -30.31 -39.63
N PRO A 118 34.41 -30.01 -38.32
CA PRO A 118 33.57 -30.68 -37.32
C PRO A 118 32.07 -30.64 -37.68
N GLU A 119 31.36 -31.76 -37.48
CA GLU A 119 29.93 -31.90 -37.83
C GLU A 119 29.00 -30.97 -37.01
N ASN A 120 29.44 -30.60 -35.81
CA ASN A 120 28.75 -29.67 -34.94
C ASN A 120 28.55 -28.28 -35.58
N ILE A 121 29.39 -27.87 -36.56
CA ILE A 121 29.25 -26.61 -37.31
C ILE A 121 28.06 -26.63 -38.28
N ASN A 122 27.80 -27.74 -38.96
CA ASN A 122 26.62 -27.82 -39.82
C ASN A 122 25.34 -27.88 -39.00
N THR A 123 25.37 -28.62 -37.88
CA THR A 123 24.30 -28.62 -36.89
C THR A 123 24.07 -27.22 -36.30
N HIS A 124 25.16 -26.44 -36.14
CA HIS A 124 25.16 -25.06 -35.68
C HIS A 124 24.44 -24.09 -36.60
N PHE A 125 24.74 -24.10 -37.91
CA PHE A 125 24.07 -23.21 -38.85
C PHE A 125 22.56 -23.45 -38.87
N ILE A 126 22.12 -24.72 -38.81
CA ILE A 126 20.69 -25.08 -38.79
C ILE A 126 20.02 -24.66 -37.48
N LYS A 127 20.65 -24.87 -36.32
CA LYS A 127 20.09 -24.49 -35.01
C LYS A 127 20.03 -22.97 -34.85
N TYR A 128 21.05 -22.24 -35.29
CA TYR A 128 21.10 -20.78 -35.24
C TYR A 128 20.06 -20.13 -36.18
N GLU A 129 19.86 -20.67 -37.38
CA GLU A 129 18.78 -20.21 -38.27
C GLU A 129 17.38 -20.43 -37.67
N LYS A 130 17.14 -21.59 -37.04
CA LYS A 130 15.87 -21.88 -36.37
C LYS A 130 15.65 -20.96 -35.16
N TYR A 131 16.68 -20.75 -34.35
CA TYR A 131 16.63 -19.87 -33.18
C TYR A 131 16.32 -18.42 -33.57
N ASN A 132 16.99 -17.87 -34.59
CA ASN A 132 16.72 -16.52 -35.09
C ASN A 132 15.29 -16.34 -35.60
N LYS A 133 14.73 -17.36 -36.28
CA LYS A 133 13.33 -17.34 -36.74
C LYS A 133 12.33 -17.33 -35.57
N HIS A 134 12.58 -18.12 -34.52
CA HIS A 134 11.72 -18.14 -33.33
C HIS A 134 11.82 -16.85 -32.49
N LYS A 135 13.02 -16.28 -32.35
CA LYS A 135 13.23 -15.01 -31.65
C LYS A 135 12.48 -13.85 -32.33
N GLN A 136 12.57 -13.75 -33.66
CA GLN A 136 11.84 -12.74 -34.44
C GLN A 136 10.32 -12.87 -34.33
N PHE A 137 9.79 -14.09 -34.19
CA PHE A 137 8.36 -14.34 -34.02
C PHE A 137 7.86 -13.92 -32.62
N ASN A 138 8.63 -14.22 -31.57
CA ASN A 138 8.28 -13.81 -30.20
C ASN A 138 8.38 -12.29 -30.00
N ASP A 139 9.35 -11.62 -30.63
CA ASP A 139 9.47 -10.16 -30.60
C ASP A 139 8.30 -9.45 -31.33
N GLN A 140 7.62 -10.11 -32.27
CA GLN A 140 6.42 -9.59 -32.94
C GLN A 140 5.14 -9.78 -32.10
N LEU A 141 5.06 -10.84 -31.30
CA LEU A 141 3.93 -11.10 -30.39
C LEU A 141 3.93 -10.15 -29.18
N ASN A 142 5.11 -9.78 -28.67
CA ASN A 142 5.25 -8.88 -27.53
C ASN A 142 5.13 -7.38 -27.87
N LYS A 143 4.87 -7.03 -29.15
CA LYS A 143 4.71 -5.64 -29.64
C LYS A 143 3.25 -5.24 -29.94
N LYS A 144 2.28 -6.13 -29.69
CA LYS A 144 0.83 -5.83 -29.75
C LYS A 144 0.26 -5.68 -28.34
#